data_AF-A0A852Q6Q8-F1
#
_entry.id   AF-A0A852Q6Q8-F1
#
_cell.length_a   1.000
_cell.length_b   1.000
_cell.length_c   1.000
_cell.angle_alpha   90.00
_cell.angle_beta   90.00
_cell.angle_gamma   90.00
#
_symmetry.space_group_name_H-M   'P 1'
#
loop_
_entity.id
_entity.type
_entity.pdbx_description
1 polymer ?
#
loop_
_entity_poly.entity_id
_entity_poly.type
_entity_poly.pdbx_seq_one_letter_code
_entity_poly.pdbx_strand_id
1 'polypeptide(L)'
;MEVKTEQGYKPIQSIKVGDKVYAKNELTGQMTYQRVQAHYNNPYDFTVYVEVIDEQGKHQTIVSNKIHPFFAQVNQGELVPSSEGHHYNGEIQNAQWVDAQNLKADYKLLSENNHWQTVKGVTIKAEKL
;
A
#
# COMPACT_ATOMS: atom_id res chain seq x y z
N MET A 1 12.04 2.69 -2.62
CA MET A 1 11.03 2.94 -1.57
C MET A 1 11.71 2.94 -0.22
N GLU A 2 11.23 3.78 0.69
CA GLU A 2 11.68 3.84 2.09
C GLU A 2 10.57 3.39 3.03
N VAL A 3 10.95 2.86 4.18
CA VAL A 3 10.07 2.33 5.21
C VAL A 3 10.35 3.09 6.50
N LYS A 4 9.30 3.56 7.17
CA LYS A 4 9.40 4.25 8.45
C LYS A 4 9.70 3.24 9.56
N THR A 5 10.85 3.39 10.20
CA THR A 5 11.30 2.55 11.34
C THR A 5 11.35 3.36 12.63
N GLU A 6 11.57 2.69 13.77
CA GLU A 6 11.74 3.39 15.06
C GLU A 6 12.98 4.32 15.09
N GLN A 7 13.92 4.14 14.14
CA GLN A 7 15.15 4.91 14.01
C GLN A 7 15.10 5.92 12.84
N GLY A 8 13.93 6.10 12.22
CA GLY A 8 13.75 6.94 11.03
C GLY A 8 13.50 6.13 9.75
N TYR A 9 13.57 6.79 8.61
CA TYR A 9 13.33 6.14 7.31
C TYR A 9 14.54 5.31 6.89
N LYS A 10 14.27 4.12 6.35
CA LYS A 10 15.27 3.16 5.89
C LYS A 10 14.86 2.59 4.54
N PRO A 11 15.78 2.38 3.58
CA PRO A 11 15.44 1.72 2.32
C PRO A 11 14.84 0.32 2.55
N ILE A 12 13.79 -0.02 1.81
CA ILE A 12 13.09 -1.31 1.97
C ILE A 12 14.05 -2.51 1.84
N GLN A 13 15.00 -2.45 0.90
CA GLN A 13 16.01 -3.48 0.67
C GLN A 13 16.95 -3.72 1.87
N SER A 14 17.04 -2.76 2.79
CA SER A 14 17.89 -2.83 3.98
C SER A 14 17.13 -3.29 5.22
N ILE A 15 15.80 -3.43 5.15
CA ILE A 15 14.97 -3.93 6.24
C ILE A 15 15.30 -5.40 6.50
N LYS A 16 15.35 -5.78 7.78
CA LYS A 16 15.63 -7.15 8.22
C LYS A 16 14.49 -7.70 9.08
N VAL A 17 14.39 -9.02 9.13
CA VAL A 17 13.54 -9.69 10.13
C VAL A 17 13.93 -9.20 11.53
N GLY A 18 12.95 -8.81 12.31
CA GLY A 18 13.14 -8.21 13.63
C GLY A 18 13.22 -6.68 13.65
N ASP A 19 13.50 -6.02 12.51
CA ASP A 19 13.36 -4.55 12.43
C ASP A 19 11.92 -4.17 12.77
N LYS A 20 11.76 -3.05 13.47
CA LYS A 20 10.43 -2.50 13.77
C LYS A 20 10.04 -1.44 12.76
N VAL A 21 8.94 -1.68 12.07
CA VAL A 21 8.39 -0.79 11.04
C VAL A 21 7.05 -0.24 11.50
N TYR A 22 6.76 1.01 11.14
CA TYR A 22 5.49 1.63 11.47
C TYR A 22 4.38 1.01 10.62
N ALA A 23 3.39 0.41 11.27
CA ALA A 23 2.31 -0.31 10.61
C ALA A 23 0.97 0.00 11.29
N LYS A 24 -0.13 -0.17 10.54
CA LYS A 24 -1.49 -0.02 11.04
C LYS A 24 -2.15 -1.39 11.11
N ASN A 25 -2.80 -1.68 12.22
CA ASN A 25 -3.73 -2.80 12.32
C ASN A 25 -5.03 -2.40 11.60
N GLU A 26 -5.43 -3.16 10.59
CA GLU A 26 -6.59 -2.88 9.78
C GLU A 26 -7.91 -3.02 10.56
N LEU A 27 -7.98 -3.92 11.54
CA LEU A 27 -9.19 -4.17 12.33
C LEU A 27 -9.41 -3.10 13.39
N THR A 28 -8.35 -2.74 14.14
CA THR A 28 -8.45 -1.80 15.28
C THR A 28 -8.09 -0.37 14.90
N GLY A 29 -7.48 -0.17 13.73
CA GLY A 29 -6.93 1.12 13.31
C GLY A 29 -5.67 1.55 14.08
N GLN A 30 -5.20 0.75 15.04
CA GLN A 30 -4.05 1.12 15.87
C GLN A 30 -2.78 1.15 15.02
N MET A 31 -2.05 2.27 15.10
CA MET A 31 -0.75 2.41 14.46
C MET A 31 0.36 2.26 15.48
N THR A 32 1.31 1.35 15.23
CA THR A 32 2.43 1.08 16.12
C THR A 32 3.62 0.53 15.35
N TYR A 33 4.76 0.48 16.01
CA TYR A 33 5.96 -0.17 15.47
C TYR A 33 5.86 -1.68 15.66
N GLN A 34 5.74 -2.40 14.55
CA GLN A 34 5.61 -3.86 14.51
C GLN A 34 6.88 -4.51 13.98
N ARG A 35 7.20 -5.70 14.51
CA ARG A 35 8.37 -6.47 14.08
C ARG A 35 8.12 -7.13 12.72
N VAL A 36 9.02 -6.89 11.79
CA VAL A 36 9.07 -7.60 10.50
C VAL A 36 9.31 -9.08 10.74
N GLN A 37 8.41 -9.93 10.25
CA GLN A 37 8.50 -11.39 10.39
C GLN A 37 9.22 -12.05 9.21
N ALA A 38 9.08 -11.47 8.02
CA ALA A 38 9.69 -11.96 6.79
C ALA A 38 10.06 -10.78 5.89
N HIS A 39 11.10 -10.95 5.07
CA HIS A 39 11.52 -10.00 4.07
C HIS A 39 11.74 -10.76 2.75
N TYR A 40 11.09 -10.29 1.69
CA TYR A 40 11.13 -10.92 0.38
C TYR A 40 11.79 -9.99 -0.63
N ASN A 41 12.66 -10.55 -1.46
CA ASN A 41 13.25 -9.88 -2.61
C ASN A 41 13.14 -10.84 -3.79
N ASN A 42 12.11 -10.62 -4.61
CA ASN A 42 11.80 -11.46 -5.74
C ASN A 42 11.82 -10.61 -7.02
N PRO A 43 12.33 -11.13 -8.14
CA PRO A 43 12.11 -10.53 -9.44
C PRO A 43 10.64 -10.66 -9.84
N TYR A 44 10.15 -9.70 -10.61
CA TYR A 44 8.81 -9.71 -11.19
C TYR A 44 8.87 -9.27 -12.64
N ASP A 45 8.09 -9.92 -13.50
CA ASP A 45 7.99 -9.57 -14.93
C ASP A 45 7.33 -8.20 -15.17
N PHE A 46 6.66 -7.65 -14.15
CA PHE A 46 5.93 -6.40 -14.24
C PHE A 46 6.10 -5.54 -12.99
N THR A 47 6.28 -4.25 -13.24
CA THR A 47 6.25 -3.19 -12.22
C THR A 47 4.97 -2.37 -12.35
N VAL A 48 4.30 -2.16 -11.23
CA VAL A 48 3.13 -1.28 -11.09
C VAL A 48 3.58 0.02 -10.44
N TYR A 49 3.29 1.13 -11.11
CA TYR A 49 3.50 2.49 -10.62
C TYR A 49 2.15 3.08 -10.24
N VAL A 50 1.94 3.32 -8.95
CA VAL A 50 0.73 3.95 -8.42
C VAL A 50 1.08 5.40 -8.08
N GLU A 51 0.55 6.32 -8.87
CA GLU A 51 0.67 7.75 -8.59
C GLU A 51 -0.44 8.16 -7.62
N VAL A 52 -0.07 8.80 -6.52
CA VAL A 52 -1.01 9.35 -5.56
C VAL A 52 -0.69 10.81 -5.25
N ILE A 53 -1.72 11.55 -4.86
CA ILE A 53 -1.63 12.93 -4.41
C ILE A 53 -2.20 13.03 -2.99
N ASP A 54 -1.52 13.74 -2.10
CA ASP A 54 -2.07 14.05 -0.79
C ASP A 54 -2.97 15.30 -0.81
N GLU A 55 -3.60 15.59 0.33
CA GLU A 55 -4.51 16.74 0.50
C GLU A 55 -3.80 18.10 0.31
N GLN A 56 -2.46 18.13 0.38
CA GLN A 56 -1.64 19.34 0.18
C GLN A 56 -1.18 19.49 -1.28
N GLY A 57 -1.57 18.56 -2.16
CA GLY A 57 -1.18 18.55 -3.55
C GLY A 57 0.20 17.95 -3.81
N LYS A 58 0.83 17.30 -2.83
CA LYS A 58 2.11 16.64 -3.01
C LYS A 58 1.91 15.29 -3.72
N HIS A 59 2.64 15.10 -4.81
CA HIS A 59 2.64 13.86 -5.56
C HIS A 59 3.69 12.89 -4.99
N GLN A 60 3.35 11.60 -4.99
CA GLN A 60 4.30 10.52 -4.81
C GLN A 60 3.97 9.35 -5.73
N THR A 61 4.99 8.55 -6.06
CA THR A 61 4.81 7.30 -6.80
C THR A 61 5.21 6.13 -5.92
N ILE A 62 4.26 5.23 -5.69
CA ILE A 62 4.51 3.94 -5.03
C ILE A 62 4.78 2.91 -6.12
N VAL A 63 5.87 2.16 -5.97
CA VAL A 63 6.34 1.20 -6.98
C VAL A 63 6.21 -0.20 -6.40
N SER A 64 5.46 -1.09 -7.05
CA SER A 64 5.22 -2.44 -6.53
C SER A 64 5.07 -3.46 -7.65
N ASN A 65 4.74 -4.71 -7.30
CA ASN A 65 4.32 -5.75 -8.24
C ASN A 65 2.78 -5.72 -8.43
N LYS A 66 2.26 -6.59 -9.31
CA LYS A 66 0.82 -6.65 -9.64
C LYS A 66 -0.09 -7.03 -8.49
N ILE A 67 0.35 -7.96 -7.63
CA ILE A 67 -0.45 -8.61 -6.58
C ILE A 67 -0.23 -8.00 -5.20
N HIS A 68 0.49 -6.88 -5.11
CA HIS A 68 0.76 -6.26 -3.83
C HIS A 68 -0.55 -5.69 -3.27
N PRO A 69 -0.95 -6.07 -2.05
CA PRO A 69 -2.21 -5.61 -1.48
C PRO A 69 -2.07 -4.16 -1.00
N PHE A 70 -3.04 -3.33 -1.37
CA PHE A 70 -3.19 -1.98 -0.87
C PHE A 70 -4.50 -1.87 -0.09
N PHE A 71 -4.45 -1.30 1.12
CA PHE A 71 -5.66 -0.94 1.82
C PHE A 71 -6.24 0.34 1.21
N ALA A 72 -7.37 0.21 0.52
CA ALA A 72 -7.96 1.27 -0.27
C ALA A 72 -9.44 1.50 0.10
N GLN A 73 -9.85 2.75 0.15
CA GLN A 73 -11.26 3.12 0.05
C GLN A 73 -11.62 3.27 -1.44
N VAL A 74 -12.55 2.42 -1.89
CA VAL A 74 -13.02 2.39 -3.28
C VAL A 74 -14.28 3.22 -3.46
N ASN A 75 -14.67 3.45 -4.71
CA ASN A 75 -15.90 4.17 -5.01
C ASN A 75 -17.14 3.37 -4.56
N GLN A 76 -18.15 4.09 -4.08
CA GLN A 76 -19.39 3.46 -3.62
C GLN A 76 -20.08 2.69 -4.76
N GLY A 77 -20.47 1.45 -4.48
CA GLY A 77 -21.15 0.57 -5.44
C GLY A 77 -20.22 -0.13 -6.42
N GLU A 78 -18.92 0.10 -6.36
CA GLU A 78 -17.96 -0.58 -7.21
C GLU A 78 -17.64 -1.98 -6.67
N LEU A 79 -17.74 -2.99 -7.55
CA LEU A 79 -17.30 -4.35 -7.27
C LEU A 79 -15.82 -4.47 -7.63
N VAL A 80 -14.96 -4.52 -6.61
CA VAL A 80 -13.51 -4.69 -6.76
C VAL A 80 -13.13 -6.05 -6.16
N PRO A 81 -12.33 -6.86 -6.85
CA PRO A 81 -11.79 -8.08 -6.26
C PRO A 81 -10.90 -7.74 -5.06
N SER A 82 -11.19 -8.36 -3.91
CA SER A 82 -10.30 -8.26 -2.76
C SER A 82 -8.99 -9.00 -3.03
N SER A 83 -7.88 -8.48 -2.55
CA SER A 83 -6.60 -9.20 -2.56
C SER A 83 -6.73 -10.56 -1.87
N GLU A 84 -6.08 -11.58 -2.44
CA GLU A 84 -6.16 -12.95 -1.94
C GLU A 84 -5.80 -13.03 -0.45
N GLY A 85 -6.57 -13.78 0.33
CA GLY A 85 -6.35 -13.98 1.77
C GLY A 85 -6.68 -12.76 2.65
N HIS A 86 -7.14 -11.66 2.06
CA HIS A 86 -7.49 -10.44 2.79
C HIS A 86 -9.00 -10.21 2.74
N HIS A 87 -9.64 -10.21 3.92
CA HIS A 87 -11.04 -9.84 4.09
C HIS A 87 -11.13 -8.71 5.09
N TYR A 88 -11.60 -7.54 4.65
CA TYR A 88 -11.81 -6.40 5.54
C TYR A 88 -13.23 -6.39 6.08
N ASN A 89 -13.37 -6.35 7.40
CA ASN A 89 -14.64 -6.25 8.12
C ASN A 89 -14.64 -5.12 9.18
N GLY A 90 -13.75 -4.14 9.02
CA GLY A 90 -13.67 -2.98 9.91
C GLY A 90 -14.68 -1.88 9.56
N GLU A 91 -14.57 -0.76 10.25
CA GLU A 91 -15.57 0.31 10.24
C GLU A 91 -15.46 1.29 9.05
N ILE A 92 -14.36 1.26 8.30
CA ILE A 92 -14.16 2.23 7.21
C ILE A 92 -15.05 1.83 6.03
N GLN A 93 -16.07 2.64 5.77
CA GLN A 93 -17.01 2.40 4.69
C GLN A 93 -16.29 2.35 3.33
N ASN A 94 -16.67 1.36 2.51
CA ASN A 94 -16.10 1.08 1.19
C ASN A 94 -14.58 0.83 1.20
N ALA A 95 -13.98 0.48 2.35
CA ALA A 95 -12.59 0.06 2.39
C ALA A 95 -12.45 -1.44 2.16
N GLN A 96 -11.36 -1.81 1.50
CA GLN A 96 -10.98 -3.20 1.26
C GLN A 96 -9.49 -3.28 0.88
N TRP A 97 -8.97 -4.51 0.83
CA TRP A 97 -7.64 -4.76 0.29
C TRP A 97 -7.74 -4.97 -1.21
N VAL A 98 -7.00 -4.21 -2.00
CA VAL A 98 -7.04 -4.22 -3.47
C VAL A 98 -5.64 -4.48 -4.00
N ASP A 99 -5.50 -5.41 -4.93
CA ASP A 99 -4.22 -5.64 -5.62
C ASP A 99 -3.80 -4.39 -6.38
N ALA A 100 -2.50 -4.10 -6.42
CA ALA A 100 -1.95 -2.95 -7.12
C ALA A 100 -2.48 -2.79 -8.55
N GLN A 101 -2.63 -3.91 -9.28
CA GLN A 101 -3.14 -3.91 -10.66
C GLN A 101 -4.63 -3.53 -10.79
N ASN A 102 -5.39 -3.62 -9.71
CA ASN A 102 -6.83 -3.36 -9.66
C ASN A 102 -7.16 -1.98 -9.06
N LEU A 103 -6.15 -1.23 -8.58
CA LEU A 103 -6.33 0.15 -8.16
C LEU A 103 -6.76 1.03 -9.34
N LYS A 104 -7.58 2.03 -9.06
CA LYS A 104 -8.08 2.98 -10.07
C LYS A 104 -7.93 4.40 -9.57
N ALA A 105 -7.98 5.35 -10.51
CA ALA A 105 -8.07 6.75 -10.17
C ALA A 105 -9.26 7.00 -9.21
N ASP A 106 -9.10 8.00 -8.35
CA ASP A 106 -10.05 8.43 -7.33
C ASP A 106 -10.23 7.49 -6.13
N TYR A 107 -9.63 6.29 -6.15
CA TYR A 107 -9.48 5.50 -4.93
C TYR A 107 -8.61 6.25 -3.93
N LYS A 108 -8.84 5.99 -2.63
CA LYS A 108 -8.06 6.61 -1.57
C LYS A 108 -7.22 5.57 -0.83
N LEU A 109 -5.95 5.88 -0.64
CA LEU A 109 -5.01 5.09 0.16
C LEU A 109 -4.74 5.82 1.47
N LEU A 110 -4.65 5.08 2.56
CA LEU A 110 -4.35 5.67 3.86
C LEU A 110 -2.84 5.86 4.02
N SER A 111 -2.42 7.07 4.40
CA SER A 111 -1.03 7.39 4.72
C SER A 111 -0.64 6.99 6.14
N GLU A 112 0.65 7.09 6.44
CA GLU A 112 1.23 6.86 7.77
C GLU A 112 0.75 7.86 8.83
N ASN A 113 0.09 8.97 8.45
CA ASN A 113 -0.44 9.94 9.40
C ASN A 113 -1.98 9.90 9.46
N ASN A 114 -2.61 8.79 9.02
CA ASN A 114 -4.05 8.62 8.89
C ASN A 114 -4.75 9.63 7.95
N HIS A 115 -4.01 10.37 7.14
CA HIS A 115 -4.58 11.19 6.07
C HIS A 115 -4.79 10.35 4.82
N TRP A 116 -5.81 10.68 4.06
CA TRP A 116 -6.06 10.04 2.78
C TRP A 116 -5.17 10.64 1.68
N GLN A 117 -4.75 9.79 0.76
CA GLN A 117 -4.13 10.19 -0.50
C GLN A 117 -4.95 9.61 -1.64
N THR A 118 -5.17 10.40 -2.68
CA THR A 118 -5.99 9.98 -3.83
C THR A 118 -5.09 9.40 -4.91
N VAL A 119 -5.46 8.22 -5.41
CA VAL A 119 -4.84 7.63 -6.61
C VAL A 119 -5.15 8.50 -7.81
N LYS A 120 -4.11 8.98 -8.49
CA LYS A 120 -4.22 9.73 -9.75
C LYS A 120 -4.15 8.82 -10.96
N GLY A 121 -3.39 7.74 -10.87
CA GLY A 121 -3.25 6.78 -11.95
C GLY A 121 -2.45 5.55 -11.57
N VAL A 122 -2.62 4.50 -12.35
CA VAL A 122 -1.89 3.25 -12.22
C VAL A 122 -1.31 2.90 -13.59
N THR A 123 0.01 2.73 -13.64
CA THR A 123 0.72 2.32 -14.86
C THR A 123 1.42 1.00 -14.60
N ILE A 124 1.24 0.03 -15.50
CA ILE A 124 1.91 -1.28 -15.43
C ILE A 124 2.91 -1.36 -16.57
N LYS A 125 4.17 -1.62 -16.27
CA LYS A 125 5.25 -1.81 -17.26
C LYS A 125 5.81 -3.21 -17.14
N ALA A 126 6.10 -3.83 -18.28
CA ALA A 126 6.89 -5.04 -18.31
C ALA A 126 8.36 -4.69 -18.02
N GLU A 127 9.00 -5.46 -17.16
CA GLU A 127 10.43 -5.35 -16.91
C GLU A 127 11.20 -6.15 -17.95
N LYS A 128 12.36 -5.62 -18.36
CA LYS A 128 13.34 -6.42 -19.11
C LYS A 128 14.19 -7.15 -18.08
N LEU A 129 13.88 -8.42 -17.85
CA LEU A 129 14.71 -9.31 -17.03
C LEU A 129 16.05 -9.62 -17.71
#